data_AF-A0A7C2WHB6-F1
#
_entry.id   AF-A0A7C2WHB6-F1
#
_cell.length_a   1.000
_cell.length_b   1.000
_cell.length_c   1.000
_cell.angle_alpha   90.00
_cell.angle_beta   90.00
_cell.angle_gamma   90.00
#
_symmetry.space_group_name_H-M   'P 1'
#
loop_
_entity.id
_entity.type
_entity.pdbx_description
1 polymer ?
#
loop_
_entity_poly.entity_id
_entity_poly.type
_entity_poly.pdbx_seq_one_letter_code
_entity_poly.pdbx_strand_id
1 'polypeptide(L)'
;MAEEPMQVDWDKTLDEILAHKMSCQACGALGDMMVVGYTRAPEAAAFAARCRDCTDKSNCDARKLVVVCEACAPKYRVNGELMDETGMMTMLLEECRNNLEESLDYLSTFWKEELDLDYEDMQKRLEEVDPDLFREEDAWRMRLEEEYLQIHRWFREHGKRIPNPGWRSEYVEDVIALGYRTLLGD
;
A
#
# COMPACT_ATOMS: atom_id res chain seq x y z
N MET A 1 -5.53 -36.35 -43.82
CA MET A 1 -5.52 -35.94 -42.40
C MET A 1 -5.63 -34.43 -42.41
N ALA A 2 -6.79 -33.89 -42.05
CA ALA A 2 -6.99 -32.45 -42.03
C ALA A 2 -6.25 -31.88 -40.81
N GLU A 3 -5.31 -30.97 -41.04
CA GLU A 3 -4.81 -30.09 -39.98
C GLU A 3 -5.96 -29.17 -39.57
N GLU A 4 -6.44 -29.33 -38.33
CA GLU A 4 -7.36 -28.37 -37.73
C GLU A 4 -6.64 -27.02 -37.61
N PRO A 5 -7.23 -25.91 -38.08
CA PRO A 5 -6.61 -24.61 -37.95
C PRO A 5 -6.54 -24.26 -36.47
N MET A 6 -5.33 -24.07 -35.96
CA MET A 6 -5.05 -23.63 -34.60
C MET A 6 -5.76 -22.28 -34.38
N GLN A 7 -6.91 -22.33 -33.73
CA GLN A 7 -7.75 -21.16 -33.46
C GLN A 7 -7.13 -20.43 -32.27
N VAL A 8 -6.37 -19.37 -32.54
CA VAL A 8 -5.76 -18.53 -31.50
C VAL A 8 -6.88 -17.81 -30.77
N ASP A 9 -7.03 -18.12 -29.49
CA ASP A 9 -7.90 -17.40 -28.57
C ASP A 9 -7.25 -16.06 -28.26
N TRP A 10 -7.69 -15.02 -28.97
CA TRP A 10 -7.13 -13.67 -28.87
C TRP A 10 -7.40 -13.04 -27.52
N ASP A 11 -8.50 -13.36 -26.84
CA ASP A 11 -8.81 -12.82 -25.51
C ASP A 11 -7.85 -13.42 -24.48
N LYS A 12 -7.67 -14.74 -24.51
CA LYS A 12 -6.66 -15.42 -23.68
C LYS A 12 -5.23 -14.95 -23.99
N THR A 13 -4.91 -14.76 -25.26
CA THR A 13 -3.59 -14.26 -25.68
C THR A 13 -3.37 -12.81 -25.25
N LEU A 14 -4.41 -11.96 -25.29
CA LEU A 14 -4.37 -10.59 -24.79
C LEU A 14 -4.22 -10.56 -23.28
N ASP A 15 -4.98 -11.37 -22.54
CA ASP A 15 -4.84 -11.50 -21.09
C ASP A 15 -3.43 -11.99 -20.71
N GLU A 16 -2.87 -12.97 -21.43
CA GLU A 16 -1.49 -13.44 -21.21
C GLU A 16 -0.43 -12.37 -21.56
N ILE A 17 -0.65 -11.56 -22.61
CA ILE A 17 0.23 -10.45 -22.99
C ILE A 17 0.17 -9.31 -21.97
N LEU A 18 -1.02 -9.03 -21.43
CA LEU A 18 -1.30 -7.94 -20.50
C LEU A 18 -1.03 -8.32 -19.04
N ALA A 19 -1.10 -9.60 -18.67
CA ALA A 19 -0.91 -10.11 -17.31
C ALA A 19 0.45 -9.76 -16.71
N HIS A 20 1.44 -9.41 -17.54
CA HIS A 20 2.79 -9.05 -17.10
C HIS A 20 3.13 -7.57 -17.35
N LYS A 21 2.16 -6.77 -17.79
CA LYS A 21 2.37 -5.34 -18.01
C LYS A 21 1.88 -4.56 -16.82
N MET A 22 2.75 -3.70 -16.28
CA MET A 22 2.33 -2.67 -15.35
C MET A 22 1.61 -1.54 -16.10
N SER A 23 0.70 -0.87 -15.42
CA SER A 23 0.00 0.31 -15.93
C SER A 23 0.43 1.56 -15.19
N CYS A 24 0.80 2.60 -15.95
CA CYS A 24 1.02 3.93 -15.42
C CYS A 24 -0.27 4.47 -14.80
N GLN A 25 -0.25 4.78 -13.51
CA GLN A 25 -1.42 5.28 -12.79
C GLN A 25 -1.92 6.63 -13.31
N ALA A 26 -1.03 7.45 -13.88
CA ALA A 26 -1.37 8.78 -14.36
C ALA A 26 -2.00 8.81 -15.75
N CYS A 27 -1.57 7.93 -16.68
CA CYS A 27 -2.00 7.98 -18.08
C CYS A 27 -2.48 6.64 -18.68
N GLY A 28 -2.39 5.53 -17.93
CA GLY A 28 -2.80 4.20 -18.38
C GLY A 28 -1.84 3.52 -19.36
N ALA A 29 -0.67 4.12 -19.65
CA ALA A 29 0.33 3.50 -20.51
C ALA A 29 0.82 2.18 -19.89
N LEU A 30 0.93 1.14 -20.71
CA LEU A 30 1.40 -0.19 -20.30
C LEU A 30 2.90 -0.37 -20.57
N GLY A 31 3.60 -1.08 -19.69
CA GLY A 31 5.02 -1.36 -19.84
C GLY A 31 5.54 -2.43 -18.89
N ASP A 32 6.65 -3.08 -19.27
CA ASP A 32 7.36 -4.06 -18.41
C ASP A 32 8.16 -3.37 -17.29
N MET A 33 8.47 -2.09 -17.48
CA MET A 33 9.22 -1.27 -16.53
C MET A 33 8.43 0.02 -16.27
N MET A 34 8.37 0.42 -15.00
CA MET A 34 7.75 1.68 -14.57
C MET A 34 8.66 2.39 -13.58
N VAL A 35 8.56 3.72 -13.54
CA VAL A 35 9.17 4.52 -12.48
C VAL A 35 8.28 4.43 -11.27
N VAL A 36 8.81 3.83 -10.20
CA VAL A 36 8.13 3.68 -8.91
C VAL A 36 8.88 4.52 -7.89
N GLY A 37 8.15 5.36 -7.18
CA GLY A 37 8.74 6.21 -6.16
C GLY A 37 7.78 7.27 -5.65
N TYR A 38 8.34 8.27 -4.99
CA TYR A 38 7.56 9.20 -4.20
C TYR A 38 7.45 10.57 -4.84
N THR A 39 6.29 11.19 -4.68
CA THR A 39 6.07 12.60 -5.03
C THR A 39 5.23 13.33 -3.99
N ARG A 40 5.43 14.64 -3.89
CA ARG A 40 4.57 15.57 -3.15
C ARG A 40 3.72 16.45 -4.07
N ALA A 41 3.72 16.18 -5.38
CA ALA A 41 2.86 16.89 -6.33
C ALA A 41 1.38 16.70 -5.92
N PRO A 42 0.62 17.78 -5.67
CA PRO A 42 -0.78 17.68 -5.27
C PRO A 42 -1.63 16.91 -6.29
N GLU A 43 -1.35 17.09 -7.58
CA GLU A 43 -2.07 16.45 -8.69
C GLU A 43 -1.94 14.92 -8.67
N ALA A 44 -0.90 14.39 -8.01
CA ALA A 44 -0.74 12.95 -7.85
C ALA A 44 -1.79 12.33 -6.94
N ALA A 45 -2.49 13.10 -6.09
CA ALA A 45 -3.59 12.61 -5.27
C ALA A 45 -4.73 11.99 -6.11
N ALA A 46 -4.88 12.41 -7.37
CA ALA A 46 -5.91 11.89 -8.27
C ALA A 46 -5.68 10.43 -8.68
N PHE A 47 -4.43 9.95 -8.64
CA PHE A 47 -4.07 8.62 -9.14
C PHE A 47 -3.21 7.79 -8.20
N ALA A 48 -2.62 8.36 -7.15
CA ALA A 48 -1.93 7.60 -6.11
C ALA A 48 -2.93 6.69 -5.41
N ALA A 49 -2.62 5.38 -5.33
CA ALA A 49 -3.54 4.36 -4.85
C ALA A 49 -4.12 4.69 -3.46
N ARG A 50 -3.28 5.16 -2.54
CA ARG A 50 -3.65 5.47 -1.16
C ARG A 50 -4.35 6.82 -0.96
N CYS A 51 -4.27 7.72 -1.96
CA CYS A 51 -4.94 9.03 -1.90
C CYS A 51 -6.20 9.10 -2.76
N ARG A 52 -6.49 8.05 -3.56
CA ARG A 52 -7.61 8.03 -4.48
C ARG A 52 -8.95 8.22 -3.76
N ASP A 53 -9.07 7.76 -2.52
CA ASP A 53 -10.32 7.84 -1.75
C ASP A 53 -10.29 8.92 -0.66
N CYS A 54 -9.24 9.75 -0.61
CA CYS A 54 -9.20 10.88 0.32
C CYS A 54 -10.30 11.91 0.01
N THR A 55 -10.99 12.35 1.06
CA THR A 55 -12.10 13.31 0.98
C THR A 55 -11.63 14.72 0.60
N ASP A 56 -10.42 15.11 1.04
CA ASP A 56 -9.79 16.38 0.66
C ASP A 56 -8.46 16.16 -0.10
N LYS A 57 -8.57 16.10 -1.42
CA LYS A 57 -7.41 15.97 -2.33
C LYS A 57 -6.74 17.31 -2.62
N SER A 58 -7.42 18.42 -2.35
CA SER A 58 -7.01 19.75 -2.81
C SER A 58 -5.83 20.31 -2.03
N ASN A 59 -5.57 19.77 -0.82
CA ASN A 59 -4.51 20.21 0.06
C ASN A 59 -3.65 19.06 0.64
N CYS A 60 -3.60 17.92 -0.06
CA CYS A 60 -2.81 16.77 0.39
C CYS A 60 -1.32 16.97 0.08
N ASP A 61 -0.55 17.43 1.07
CA ASP A 61 0.91 17.61 1.02
C ASP A 61 1.70 16.33 1.35
N ALA A 62 0.99 15.28 1.78
CA ALA A 62 1.55 13.98 2.08
C ALA A 62 2.38 13.44 0.91
N ARG A 63 3.47 12.74 1.25
CA ARG A 63 4.29 12.00 0.30
C ARG A 63 3.46 10.83 -0.25
N LYS A 64 3.46 10.65 -1.57
CA LYS A 64 2.64 9.63 -2.26
C LYS A 64 3.55 8.69 -3.02
N LEU A 65 3.47 7.39 -2.73
CA LEU A 65 4.04 6.36 -3.59
C LEU A 65 3.20 6.26 -4.87
N VAL A 66 3.84 6.37 -6.02
CA VAL A 66 3.19 6.31 -7.34
C VAL A 66 3.94 5.38 -8.29
N VAL A 67 3.19 4.79 -9.22
CA VAL A 67 3.71 3.96 -10.30
C VAL A 67 3.37 4.66 -11.62
N VAL A 68 4.39 5.17 -12.31
CA VAL A 68 4.20 5.96 -13.53
C VAL A 68 5.20 5.60 -14.62
N CYS A 69 4.86 5.84 -15.88
CA CYS A 69 5.81 5.68 -16.98
C CYS A 69 6.90 6.76 -16.92
N GLU A 70 8.03 6.52 -17.58
CA GLU A 70 9.17 7.46 -17.64
C GLU A 70 8.78 8.86 -18.14
N ALA A 71 7.80 8.97 -19.03
CA ALA A 71 7.30 10.26 -19.52
C ALA A 71 6.49 11.03 -18.45
N CYS A 72 5.79 10.34 -17.56
CA CYS A 72 5.02 10.95 -16.48
C CYS A 72 5.88 11.30 -15.26
N ALA A 73 6.95 10.53 -14.99
CA ALA A 73 7.84 10.75 -13.86
C ALA A 73 8.33 12.22 -13.70
N PRO A 74 8.91 12.89 -14.71
CA PRO A 74 9.35 14.27 -14.58
C PRO A 74 8.18 15.26 -14.43
N LYS A 75 7.03 14.99 -15.08
CA LYS A 75 5.83 15.84 -15.00
C LYS A 75 5.33 15.97 -13.56
N TYR A 76 5.33 14.85 -12.83
CA TYR A 76 4.90 14.80 -11.43
C TYR A 76 6.08 14.83 -10.44
N ARG A 77 7.30 15.13 -10.91
CA ARG A 77 8.51 15.22 -10.07
C ARG A 77 8.70 14.00 -9.17
N VAL A 78 8.50 12.81 -9.73
CA VAL A 78 8.63 11.55 -8.99
C VAL A 78 10.10 11.30 -8.67
N ASN A 79 10.42 11.20 -7.38
CA ASN A 79 11.70 10.71 -6.90
C ASN A 79 11.61 9.18 -6.79
N GLY A 80 12.02 8.48 -7.84
CA GLY A 80 11.85 7.04 -7.96
C GLY A 80 12.83 6.40 -8.91
N GLU A 81 12.74 5.09 -9.03
CA GLU A 81 13.62 4.27 -9.86
C GLU A 81 12.81 3.48 -10.89
N LEU A 82 13.42 3.21 -12.03
CA LEU A 82 12.83 2.37 -13.08
C LEU A 82 12.97 0.91 -12.65
N MET A 83 11.85 0.22 -12.47
CA MET A 83 11.82 -1.16 -11.98
C MET A 83 10.75 -2.00 -12.66
N ASP A 84 10.91 -3.32 -12.57
CA ASP A 84 9.94 -4.31 -13.03
C ASP A 84 8.80 -4.49 -12.02
N GLU A 85 7.85 -5.39 -12.34
CA GLU A 85 6.72 -5.69 -11.47
C GLU A 85 7.15 -6.22 -10.10
N THR A 86 8.25 -6.99 -10.03
CA THR A 86 8.75 -7.52 -8.75
C THR A 86 9.31 -6.40 -7.87
N GLY A 87 10.04 -5.45 -8.46
CA GLY A 87 10.50 -4.25 -7.78
C GLY A 87 9.33 -3.39 -7.28
N MET A 88 8.33 -3.17 -8.13
CA MET A 88 7.12 -2.42 -7.76
C MET A 88 6.41 -3.06 -6.57
N MET A 89 6.21 -4.38 -6.60
CA MET A 89 5.54 -5.09 -5.50
C MET A 89 6.37 -5.09 -4.21
N THR A 90 7.70 -5.04 -4.32
CA THR A 90 8.61 -4.86 -3.17
C THR A 90 8.41 -3.49 -2.54
N MET A 91 8.38 -2.42 -3.35
CA MET A 91 8.13 -1.06 -2.88
C MET A 91 6.75 -0.91 -2.24
N LEU A 92 5.71 -1.54 -2.82
CA LEU A 92 4.36 -1.54 -2.26
C LEU A 92 4.30 -2.28 -0.90
N LEU A 93 5.02 -3.39 -0.78
CA LEU A 93 5.12 -4.12 0.48
C LEU A 93 5.81 -3.29 1.57
N GLU A 94 6.93 -2.63 1.23
CA GLU A 94 7.64 -1.76 2.17
C GLU A 94 6.79 -0.57 2.61
N GLU A 95 6.10 0.10 1.69
CA GLU A 95 5.19 1.19 2.04
C GLU A 95 4.04 0.69 2.93
N CYS A 96 3.46 -0.47 2.63
CA CYS A 96 2.42 -1.07 3.46
C CYS A 96 2.91 -1.34 4.89
N ARG A 97 4.13 -1.88 5.05
CA ARG A 97 4.76 -2.11 6.35
C ARG A 97 4.98 -0.82 7.14
N ASN A 98 5.56 0.20 6.51
CA ASN A 98 5.79 1.49 7.16
C ASN A 98 4.47 2.11 7.65
N ASN A 99 3.40 2.02 6.85
CA ASN A 99 2.10 2.55 7.26
C ASN A 99 1.48 1.73 8.40
N LEU A 100 1.69 0.40 8.44
CA LEU A 100 1.23 -0.44 9.55
C LEU A 100 1.97 -0.09 10.85
N GLU A 101 3.28 0.17 10.77
CA GLU A 101 4.09 0.65 11.90
C GLU A 101 3.61 2.03 12.37
N GLU A 102 3.42 2.99 11.45
CA GLU A 102 2.91 4.33 11.76
C GLU A 102 1.51 4.27 12.42
N SER A 103 0.61 3.42 11.92
CA SER A 103 -0.70 3.20 12.55
C SER A 103 -0.57 2.63 13.97
N LEU A 104 0.42 1.78 14.22
CA LEU A 104 0.63 1.19 15.54
C LEU A 104 1.21 2.21 16.52
N ASP A 105 2.18 3.01 16.08
CA ASP A 105 2.73 4.13 16.84
C ASP A 105 1.65 5.15 17.18
N TYR A 106 0.74 5.41 16.24
CA TYR A 106 -0.43 6.23 16.49
C TYR A 106 -1.28 5.65 17.60
N LEU A 107 -1.81 4.43 17.43
CA LEU A 107 -2.67 3.76 18.42
C LEU A 107 -2.03 3.60 19.80
N SER A 108 -0.70 3.51 19.86
CA SER A 108 0.07 3.39 21.10
C SER A 108 0.21 4.74 21.82
N THR A 109 0.71 5.77 21.11
CA THR A 109 1.17 7.00 21.77
C THR A 109 0.94 8.30 21.03
N PHE A 110 1.01 8.38 19.70
CA PHE A 110 1.06 9.71 19.04
C PHE A 110 -0.21 10.53 19.19
N TRP A 111 -1.39 9.91 19.28
CA TRP A 111 -2.65 10.63 19.53
C TRP A 111 -2.58 11.48 20.82
N LYS A 112 -1.75 11.10 21.80
CA LYS A 112 -1.60 11.84 23.06
C LYS A 112 -0.93 13.19 22.90
N GLU A 113 -0.18 13.39 21.81
CA GLU A 113 0.47 14.65 21.48
C GLU A 113 -0.46 15.58 20.67
N GLU A 114 -1.45 15.01 20.00
CA GLU A 114 -2.39 15.74 19.13
C GLU A 114 -3.67 16.18 19.84
N LEU A 115 -4.17 15.35 20.77
CA LEU A 115 -5.38 15.66 21.52
C LEU A 115 -5.08 16.56 22.72
N ASP A 116 -6.00 17.48 23.01
CA ASP A 116 -5.96 18.30 24.23
C ASP A 116 -6.47 17.46 25.41
N LEU A 117 -5.53 16.80 26.11
CA LEU A 117 -5.82 15.83 27.17
C LEU A 117 -5.58 16.38 28.56
N ASP A 118 -6.47 16.02 29.48
CA ASP A 118 -6.21 16.19 30.91
C ASP A 118 -5.16 15.16 31.39
N TYR A 119 -4.46 15.49 32.48
CA TYR A 119 -3.40 14.64 33.05
C TYR A 119 -3.86 13.21 33.37
N GLU A 120 -5.13 13.05 33.79
CA GLU A 120 -5.72 11.74 34.11
C GLU A 120 -5.94 10.87 32.86
N ASP A 121 -6.16 11.48 31.70
CA ASP A 121 -6.41 10.77 30.44
C ASP A 121 -5.12 10.33 29.75
N MET A 122 -3.97 10.91 30.11
CA MET A 122 -2.66 10.50 29.56
C MET A 122 -2.31 9.03 29.84
N GLN A 123 -2.92 8.41 30.86
CA GLN A 123 -2.73 7.01 31.22
C GLN A 123 -3.72 6.05 30.53
N LYS A 124 -4.76 6.59 29.87
CA LYS A 124 -5.77 5.79 29.18
C LYS A 124 -5.31 5.40 27.77
N ARG A 125 -6.01 4.42 27.19
CA ARG A 125 -5.90 4.02 25.78
C ARG A 125 -6.78 4.91 24.91
N LEU A 126 -6.47 4.98 23.61
CA LEU A 126 -7.26 5.78 22.67
C LEU A 126 -8.74 5.36 22.67
N GLU A 127 -9.01 4.06 22.70
CA GLU A 127 -10.37 3.50 22.75
C GLU A 127 -11.20 3.97 23.96
N GLU A 128 -10.55 4.42 25.04
CA GLU A 128 -11.20 4.91 26.25
C GLU A 128 -11.42 6.43 26.22
N VAL A 129 -10.56 7.16 25.50
CA VAL A 129 -10.57 8.63 25.42
C VAL A 129 -11.42 9.09 24.23
N ASP A 130 -11.16 8.52 23.06
CA ASP A 130 -11.89 8.78 21.82
C ASP A 130 -12.19 7.45 21.10
N PRO A 131 -13.32 6.81 21.45
CA PRO A 131 -13.73 5.55 20.84
C PRO A 131 -14.04 5.66 19.35
N ASP A 132 -14.36 6.85 18.84
CA ASP A 132 -14.70 7.07 17.45
C ASP A 132 -13.43 7.14 16.61
N LEU A 133 -12.46 7.95 17.04
CA LEU A 133 -11.12 8.01 16.43
C LEU A 133 -10.44 6.64 16.49
N PHE A 134 -10.51 5.92 17.62
CA PHE A 134 -9.98 4.57 17.71
C PHE A 134 -10.57 3.63 16.65
N ARG A 135 -11.90 3.67 16.44
CA ARG A 135 -12.55 2.81 15.44
C ARG A 135 -12.10 3.13 14.02
N GLU A 136 -11.85 4.41 13.71
CA GLU A 136 -11.36 4.84 12.41
C GLU A 136 -9.93 4.35 12.16
N GLU A 137 -9.04 4.55 13.13
CA GLU A 137 -7.63 4.13 13.04
C GLU A 137 -7.47 2.61 13.05
N ASP A 138 -8.24 1.89 13.88
CA ASP A 138 -8.24 0.43 13.88
C ASP A 138 -8.75 -0.14 12.55
N ALA A 139 -9.83 0.46 11.99
CA ALA A 139 -10.33 0.05 10.68
C ALA A 139 -9.35 0.37 9.54
N TRP A 140 -8.58 1.47 9.65
CA TRP A 140 -7.50 1.77 8.72
C TRP A 140 -6.38 0.73 8.79
N ARG A 141 -5.91 0.40 10.00
CA ARG A 141 -4.90 -0.64 10.24
C ARG A 141 -5.34 -2.00 9.67
N MET A 142 -6.58 -2.42 9.92
CA MET A 142 -7.10 -3.69 9.41
C MET A 142 -7.13 -3.74 7.87
N ARG A 143 -7.48 -2.62 7.20
CA ARG A 143 -7.41 -2.52 5.73
C ARG A 143 -5.96 -2.67 5.21
N LEU A 144 -4.99 -2.09 5.93
CA LEU A 144 -3.58 -2.25 5.58
C LEU A 144 -3.09 -3.69 5.78
N GLU A 145 -3.57 -4.40 6.81
CA GLU A 145 -3.26 -5.82 7.01
C GLU A 145 -3.84 -6.70 5.88
N GLU A 146 -5.03 -6.37 5.38
CA GLU A 146 -5.59 -7.03 4.20
C GLU A 146 -4.73 -6.78 2.95
N GLU A 147 -4.31 -5.53 2.72
CA GLU A 147 -3.40 -5.18 1.62
C GLU A 147 -2.08 -5.95 1.72
N TYR A 148 -1.50 -6.04 2.91
CA TYR A 148 -0.30 -6.82 3.19
C TYR A 148 -0.45 -8.28 2.76
N LEU A 149 -1.58 -8.91 3.12
CA LEU A 149 -1.89 -10.30 2.75
C LEU A 149 -2.07 -10.47 1.25
N GLN A 150 -2.68 -9.49 0.55
CA GLN A 150 -2.82 -9.49 -0.91
C GLN A 150 -1.46 -9.40 -1.60
N ILE A 151 -0.58 -8.50 -1.15
CA ILE A 151 0.78 -8.37 -1.68
C ILE A 151 1.57 -9.68 -1.43
N HIS A 152 1.49 -10.24 -0.23
CA HIS A 152 2.12 -11.54 0.08
C HIS A 152 1.60 -12.67 -0.80
N ARG A 153 0.31 -12.69 -1.12
CA ARG A 153 -0.28 -13.67 -2.04
C ARG A 153 0.34 -13.53 -3.44
N TRP A 154 0.47 -12.30 -3.95
CA TRP A 154 1.12 -12.05 -5.23
C TRP A 154 2.55 -12.63 -5.26
N PHE A 155 3.36 -12.37 -4.23
CA PHE A 155 4.73 -12.93 -4.17
C PHE A 155 4.75 -14.46 -4.25
N ARG A 156 3.81 -15.13 -3.56
CA ARG A 156 3.69 -16.60 -3.56
C ARG A 156 3.26 -17.13 -4.93
N GLU A 157 2.25 -16.53 -5.54
CA GLU A 157 1.71 -16.93 -6.84
C GLU A 157 2.76 -16.78 -7.96
N HIS A 158 3.64 -15.78 -7.85
CA HIS A 158 4.70 -15.51 -8.81
C HIS A 158 6.04 -16.20 -8.47
N GLY A 159 6.07 -17.05 -7.44
CA GLY A 159 7.27 -17.78 -7.01
C GLY A 159 8.43 -16.87 -6.58
N LYS A 160 8.13 -15.65 -6.14
CA LYS A 160 9.10 -14.65 -5.71
C LYS A 160 9.32 -14.73 -4.20
N ARG A 161 10.56 -14.48 -3.78
CA ARG A 161 10.89 -14.40 -2.35
C ARG A 161 10.28 -13.15 -1.75
N ILE A 162 9.58 -13.31 -0.63
CA ILE A 162 9.09 -12.19 0.18
C ILE A 162 10.30 -11.53 0.88
N PRO A 163 10.51 -10.21 0.71
CA PRO A 163 11.57 -9.48 1.41
C PRO A 163 11.26 -9.36 2.90
N ASN A 164 12.30 -9.36 3.75
CA ASN A 164 12.21 -9.33 5.21
C ASN A 164 11.08 -10.21 5.80
N PRO A 165 11.23 -11.54 5.80
CA PRO A 165 10.18 -12.45 6.28
C PRO A 165 9.96 -12.40 7.80
N GLY A 166 10.89 -11.82 8.58
CA GLY A 166 10.78 -11.69 10.04
C GLY A 166 9.79 -10.60 10.48
N TRP A 167 9.63 -9.57 9.65
CA TRP A 167 8.78 -8.40 9.93
C TRP A 167 7.38 -8.75 10.43
N ARG A 168 6.75 -9.77 9.83
CA ARG A 168 5.38 -10.15 10.20
C ARG A 168 5.28 -10.56 11.67
N SER A 169 6.24 -11.34 12.15
CA SER A 169 6.22 -11.84 13.52
C SER A 169 6.43 -10.71 14.52
N GLU A 170 7.39 -9.82 14.23
CA GLU A 170 7.66 -8.63 15.04
C GLU A 170 6.41 -7.75 15.15
N TYR A 171 5.79 -7.41 14.01
CA TYR A 171 4.57 -6.63 13.97
C TYR A 171 3.41 -7.26 14.77
N VAL A 172 3.20 -8.58 14.64
CA VAL A 172 2.14 -9.29 15.36
C VAL A 172 2.37 -9.27 16.87
N GLU A 173 3.62 -9.46 17.31
CA GLU A 173 3.98 -9.39 18.73
C GLU A 173 3.65 -8.00 19.31
N ASP A 174 3.96 -6.92 18.59
CA ASP A 174 3.69 -5.55 19.03
C ASP A 174 2.18 -5.25 19.10
N VAL A 175 1.40 -5.69 18.11
CA VAL A 175 -0.06 -5.52 18.11
C VAL A 175 -0.72 -6.24 19.29
N ILE A 176 -0.30 -7.48 19.56
CA ILE A 176 -0.82 -8.27 20.68
C ILE A 176 -0.38 -7.67 22.02
N ALA A 177 0.85 -7.17 22.13
CA ALA A 177 1.34 -6.50 23.33
C ALA A 177 0.52 -5.25 23.68
N LEU A 178 0.03 -4.54 22.66
CA LEU A 178 -0.89 -3.41 22.81
C LEU A 178 -2.35 -3.83 23.08
N GLY A 179 -2.65 -5.13 23.06
CA GLY A 179 -3.97 -5.68 23.36
C GLY A 179 -4.97 -5.56 22.21
N TYR A 180 -4.50 -5.46 20.96
CA TYR A 180 -5.34 -5.36 19.77
C TYR A 180 -5.40 -6.70 19.01
N ARG A 181 -6.42 -6.86 18.15
CA ARG A 181 -6.56 -8.03 17.26
C ARG A 181 -5.84 -7.78 15.93
N THR A 182 -5.42 -8.85 15.26
CA THR A 182 -4.76 -8.76 13.95
C THR A 182 -5.23 -9.89 13.03
N LEU A 183 -5.20 -9.64 11.72
CA LEU A 183 -5.36 -10.63 10.64
C LEU A 183 -4.04 -11.34 10.31
N LEU A 184 -2.92 -10.82 10.81
CA LEU A 184 -1.57 -11.31 10.50
C LEU A 184 -1.08 -12.37 11.49
N GLY A 185 -1.86 -12.74 12.50
CA GLY A 185 -1.53 -13.78 13.48
C GLY A 185 -2.81 -14.35 14.12
N ASP A 186 -2.67 -15.46 14.85
CA ASP A 186 -3.71 -15.98 15.75
C ASP A 186 -3.65 -15.26 17.10
#